data_AF-A0A929HDN6-F1
#
_entry.id   AF-A0A929HDN6-F1
#
_cell.length_a   1.000
_cell.length_b   1.000
_cell.length_c   1.000
_cell.angle_alpha   90.00
_cell.angle_beta   90.00
_cell.angle_gamma   90.00
#
_symmetry.space_group_name_H-M   'P 1'
#
loop_
_entity.id
_entity.type
_entity.pdbx_description
1 polymer ?
#
loop_
_entity_poly.entity_id
_entity_poly.type
_entity_poly.pdbx_seq_one_letter_code
_entity_poly.pdbx_strand_id
1 'polypeptide(L)'
;LPKTGFLSILLNAHREGFCKDLIFVPASIIYDRIMEEKSYLKEIGGDPKERESFTQIIRARRFLKKKYGKIYVRFHDPFSLNEYLSQTDLPVKGIRRNLASHLGQSINAISLVTPLSLIATAILANHRRGFHLSELAETTDTLLRFLRRYEIPLAATLSDPSKAVKETLSLLISWKVIDFLEDVEGEEEIFYYVDEEKKLELEYHKNSIIHFFIHHSFVAISLLSSSEEAKSPESIIADYAFLKNLFKNEFIFDDSERIQEKVISVIEYFHDSAFLFQSEENGGYKITKLGFDNLPIWAALAKTFLESYWIAVKAISQQKNKGDKRGDLLKNMNYLGKRFHKLGVIDHIGALSQLTFKNAMSFADEDILNAQGISEEDRSRTLERLSQLSQRVYELSHYRA
;
A
#
# COMPACT_ATOMS: atom_id res chain seq x y z
N LEU A 1 5.27 8.01 5.29
CA LEU A 1 6.71 8.41 5.39
C LEU A 1 7.31 8.17 6.79
N PRO A 2 8.62 7.87 6.90
CA PRO A 2 9.28 7.60 8.17
C PRO A 2 9.18 8.78 9.15
N LYS A 3 8.91 8.50 10.44
CA LYS A 3 9.00 9.52 11.50
C LYS A 3 10.48 9.83 11.75
N THR A 4 11.02 10.82 11.05
CA THR A 4 12.45 11.17 11.07
C THR A 4 12.92 11.91 12.33
N GLY A 5 12.07 12.05 13.35
CA GLY A 5 12.42 12.74 14.60
C GLY A 5 13.64 12.13 15.29
N PHE A 6 13.67 10.80 15.42
CA PHE A 6 14.82 10.09 16.01
C PHE A 6 16.08 10.22 15.14
N LEU A 7 15.93 10.12 13.82
CA LEU A 7 17.04 10.31 12.89
C LEU A 7 17.63 11.72 13.01
N SER A 8 16.79 12.73 13.26
CA SER A 8 17.26 14.10 13.50
C SER A 8 18.11 14.21 14.76
N ILE A 9 17.75 13.49 15.83
CA ILE A 9 18.52 13.44 17.07
C ILE A 9 19.88 12.79 16.82
N LEU A 10 19.91 11.65 16.12
CA LEU A 10 21.15 10.94 15.77
C LEU A 10 22.08 11.81 14.90
N LEU A 11 21.54 12.45 13.86
CA LEU A 11 22.31 13.33 12.99
C LEU A 11 22.85 14.56 13.73
N ASN A 12 22.09 15.14 14.66
CA ASN A 12 22.56 16.25 15.47
C ASN A 12 23.67 15.81 16.44
N ALA A 13 23.52 14.67 17.12
CA ALA A 13 24.55 14.13 18.00
C ALA A 13 25.87 13.88 17.26
N HIS A 14 25.80 13.35 16.03
CA HIS A 14 26.96 13.20 15.15
C HIS A 14 27.59 14.55 14.79
N ARG A 15 26.78 15.54 14.39
CA ARG A 15 27.25 16.88 14.03
C ARG A 15 27.87 17.65 15.19
N GLU A 16 27.37 17.44 16.40
CA GLU A 16 27.88 18.04 17.63
C GLU A 16 29.13 17.32 18.17
N GLY A 17 29.57 16.24 17.50
CA GLY A 17 30.79 15.51 17.83
C GLY A 17 30.64 14.53 18.99
N PHE A 18 29.42 14.22 19.44
CA PHE A 18 29.19 13.22 20.47
C PHE A 18 29.53 11.80 20.02
N CYS A 19 29.49 11.54 18.71
CA CYS A 19 29.99 10.32 18.08
C CYS A 19 30.81 10.64 16.83
N LYS A 20 31.87 9.87 16.60
CA LYS A 20 32.75 10.03 15.42
C LYS A 20 32.12 9.51 14.13
N ASP A 21 31.25 8.51 14.24
CA ASP A 21 30.51 7.90 13.15
C ASP A 21 29.26 7.21 13.72
N LEU A 22 28.29 6.91 12.85
CA LEU A 22 27.10 6.12 13.15
C LEU A 22 26.98 4.98 12.13
N ILE A 23 26.87 3.75 12.62
CA ILE A 23 26.61 2.59 11.76
C ILE A 23 25.11 2.30 11.80
N PHE A 24 24.48 2.30 10.63
CA PHE A 24 23.09 1.91 10.48
C PHE A 24 23.03 0.45 10.03
N VAL A 25 22.18 -0.34 10.70
CA VAL A 25 21.88 -1.74 10.32
C VAL A 25 20.38 -1.84 10.01
N PRO A 26 19.97 -1.72 8.73
CA PRO A 26 18.56 -1.83 8.37
C PRO A 26 18.07 -3.25 8.67
N ALA A 27 16.91 -3.36 9.32
CA ALA A 27 16.33 -4.64 9.70
C ALA A 27 14.83 -4.69 9.38
N SER A 28 14.38 -5.81 8.80
CA SER A 28 12.97 -6.11 8.57
C SER A 28 12.53 -7.20 9.55
N ILE A 29 11.43 -6.95 10.28
CA ILE A 29 10.85 -7.88 11.25
C ILE A 29 9.39 -8.10 10.89
N ILE A 30 9.03 -9.34 10.53
CA ILE A 30 7.68 -9.71 10.11
C ILE A 30 7.13 -10.77 11.05
N TYR A 31 5.89 -10.56 11.49
CA TYR A 31 5.16 -11.43 12.40
C TYR A 31 4.01 -12.09 11.64
N ASP A 32 3.83 -13.40 11.82
CA ASP A 32 2.60 -14.06 11.37
C ASP A 32 1.39 -13.60 12.20
N ARG A 33 1.58 -13.24 13.49
CA ARG A 33 0.48 -12.67 14.30
C ARG A 33 0.95 -11.50 15.15
N ILE A 34 0.27 -10.36 15.02
CA ILE A 34 0.50 -9.21 15.89
C ILE A 34 -0.08 -9.51 17.27
N MET A 35 0.74 -9.34 18.32
CA MET A 35 0.28 -9.55 19.70
C MET A 35 -0.76 -8.50 20.17
N GLU A 36 -0.81 -7.34 19.51
CA GLU A 36 -1.65 -6.18 19.83
C GLU A 36 -2.71 -5.89 18.74
N GLU A 37 -3.14 -6.91 18.01
CA GLU A 37 -4.12 -6.88 16.91
C GLU A 37 -5.30 -5.91 17.15
N LYS A 38 -5.91 -5.96 18.35
CA LYS A 38 -7.04 -5.09 18.71
C LYS A 38 -6.65 -3.63 18.90
N SER A 39 -5.50 -3.35 19.49
CA SER A 39 -5.02 -1.97 19.70
C SER A 39 -4.57 -1.36 18.36
N TYR A 40 -4.00 -2.17 17.47
CA TYR A 40 -3.67 -1.77 16.10
C TYR A 40 -4.93 -1.45 15.26
N LEU A 41 -5.94 -2.34 15.26
CA LEU A 41 -7.20 -2.09 14.55
C LEU A 41 -7.94 -0.85 15.08
N LYS A 42 -7.89 -0.61 16.40
CA LYS A 42 -8.40 0.61 17.02
C LYS A 42 -7.64 1.86 16.58
N GLU A 43 -6.30 1.80 16.50
CA GLU A 43 -5.48 2.91 16.01
C GLU A 43 -5.76 3.24 14.53
N ILE A 44 -5.94 2.22 13.67
CA ILE A 44 -6.40 2.44 12.27
C ILE A 44 -7.77 3.14 12.26
N GLY A 45 -8.71 2.64 13.07
CA GLY A 45 -10.06 3.18 13.22
C GLY A 45 -10.12 4.56 13.90
N GLY A 46 -8.98 5.03 14.43
CA GLY A 46 -8.83 6.40 14.89
C GLY A 46 -8.86 6.63 16.40
N ASP A 47 -8.86 5.56 17.18
CA ASP A 47 -8.65 5.65 18.62
C ASP A 47 -7.20 6.10 18.91
N PRO A 48 -6.97 6.84 20.01
CA PRO A 48 -5.63 7.30 20.37
C PRO A 48 -4.69 6.11 20.64
N LYS A 49 -3.45 6.19 20.16
CA LYS A 49 -2.39 5.19 20.44
C LYS A 49 -2.30 4.94 21.94
N GLU A 50 -2.53 3.69 22.36
CA GLU A 50 -2.30 3.28 23.75
C GLU A 50 -0.81 3.42 24.05
N ARG A 51 -0.46 4.14 25.11
CA ARG A 51 0.94 4.28 25.54
C ARG A 51 1.44 2.90 25.97
N GLU A 52 2.45 2.39 25.26
CA GLU A 52 3.15 1.16 25.63
C GLU A 52 3.64 1.28 27.08
N SER A 53 3.12 0.41 27.96
CA SER A 53 3.53 0.40 29.35
C SER A 53 4.43 -0.82 29.61
N PHE A 54 5.47 -0.63 30.41
CA PHE A 54 6.32 -1.72 30.89
C PHE A 54 5.53 -2.87 31.57
N THR A 55 4.28 -2.61 32.00
CA THR A 55 3.37 -3.63 32.53
C THR A 55 2.72 -4.53 31.46
N GLN A 56 2.67 -4.13 30.18
CA GLN A 56 2.26 -4.99 29.06
C GLN A 56 3.32 -6.07 28.77
N ILE A 57 4.61 -5.74 28.90
CA ILE A 57 5.74 -6.68 28.73
C ILE A 57 5.66 -7.84 29.73
N ILE A 58 5.25 -7.58 30.99
CA ILE A 58 5.12 -8.63 32.02
C ILE A 58 3.89 -9.53 31.76
N ARG A 59 2.79 -8.98 31.21
CA ARG A 59 1.61 -9.76 30.81
C ARG A 59 1.85 -10.62 29.58
N ALA A 60 2.82 -10.28 28.72
CA ALA A 60 3.21 -11.03 27.53
C ALA A 60 3.56 -12.50 27.82
N ARG A 61 4.02 -12.84 29.03
CA ARG A 61 4.31 -14.24 29.43
C ARG A 61 3.10 -15.19 29.39
N ARG A 62 1.87 -14.70 29.63
CA ARG A 62 0.65 -15.53 29.46
C ARG A 62 0.28 -15.72 27.99
N PHE A 63 0.71 -14.81 27.13
CA PHE A 63 0.50 -14.90 25.69
C PHE A 63 1.47 -15.86 25.02
N LEU A 64 2.66 -16.14 25.56
CA LEU A 64 3.58 -17.16 25.01
C LEU A 64 3.02 -18.61 24.96
N LYS A 65 1.81 -18.87 25.46
CA LYS A 65 1.17 -20.20 25.48
C LYS A 65 0.32 -20.53 24.25
N LYS A 66 -0.01 -19.58 23.37
CA LYS A 66 -0.72 -19.90 22.10
C LYS A 66 0.28 -20.02 20.94
N LYS A 67 -0.11 -20.66 19.83
CA LYS A 67 0.69 -20.69 18.60
C LYS A 67 0.52 -19.34 17.88
N TYR A 68 1.52 -18.45 17.94
CA TYR A 68 1.51 -17.10 17.31
C TYR A 68 2.16 -17.08 15.91
N GLY A 69 2.38 -18.25 15.31
CA GLY A 69 3.11 -18.37 14.05
C GLY A 69 4.60 -18.11 14.22
N LYS A 70 5.25 -17.65 13.14
CA LYS A 70 6.70 -17.41 13.07
C LYS A 70 7.03 -15.92 13.13
N ILE A 71 8.26 -15.62 13.52
CA ILE A 71 8.87 -14.30 13.44
C ILE A 71 10.02 -14.41 12.44
N TYR A 72 10.03 -13.54 11.44
CA TYR A 72 11.08 -13.47 10.44
C TYR A 72 11.89 -12.21 10.69
N VAL A 73 13.19 -12.36 10.87
CA VAL A 73 14.12 -11.25 11.08
C VAL A 73 15.17 -11.31 9.97
N ARG A 74 15.33 -10.21 9.26
CA ARG A 74 16.34 -10.06 8.20
C ARG A 74 17.09 -8.75 8.41
N PHE A 75 18.38 -8.77 8.07
CA PHE A 75 19.26 -7.61 8.13
C PHE A 75 19.79 -7.32 6.74
N HIS A 76 19.81 -6.04 6.38
CA HIS A 76 20.53 -5.54 5.22
C HIS A 76 21.97 -5.28 5.65
N ASP A 77 22.88 -5.18 4.67
CA ASP A 77 24.26 -4.79 4.93
C ASP A 77 24.33 -3.48 5.72
N PRO A 78 25.14 -3.43 6.78
CA PRO A 78 25.34 -2.23 7.57
C PRO A 78 26.13 -1.19 6.78
N PHE A 79 25.87 0.09 7.03
CA PHE A 79 26.61 1.19 6.38
C PHE A 79 26.98 2.30 7.36
N SER A 80 28.11 2.96 7.06
CA SER A 80 28.62 4.12 7.80
C SER A 80 27.91 5.40 7.37
N LEU A 81 27.54 6.22 8.34
CA LEU A 81 27.00 7.55 8.07
C LEU A 81 28.04 8.44 7.40
N ASN A 82 29.30 8.40 7.86
CA ASN A 82 30.37 9.19 7.24
C ASN A 82 30.59 8.81 5.77
N GLU A 83 30.61 7.52 5.47
CA GLU A 83 30.74 7.03 4.10
C GLU A 83 29.54 7.49 3.25
N TYR A 84 28.32 7.29 3.74
CA TYR A 84 27.09 7.75 3.08
C TYR A 84 27.14 9.25 2.77
N LEU A 85 27.52 10.08 3.76
CA LEU A 85 27.63 11.53 3.59
C LEU A 85 28.71 11.93 2.58
N SER A 86 29.83 11.20 2.53
CA SER A 86 30.94 11.48 1.60
C SER A 86 30.60 11.19 0.14
N GLN A 87 29.71 10.23 -0.11
CA GLN A 87 29.26 9.84 -1.45
C GLN A 87 28.14 10.74 -1.98
N THR A 88 27.53 11.54 -1.11
CA THR A 88 26.40 12.38 -1.46
C THR A 88 26.80 13.85 -1.60
N ASP A 89 26.75 14.41 -2.81
CA ASP A 89 26.84 15.86 -3.08
C ASP A 89 25.55 16.62 -2.65
N LEU A 90 24.99 16.25 -1.49
CA LEU A 90 23.66 16.68 -1.09
C LEU A 90 23.71 17.97 -0.25
N PRO A 91 22.79 18.92 -0.50
CA PRO A 91 22.62 20.06 0.38
C PRO A 91 22.20 19.61 1.78
N VAL A 92 22.79 20.23 2.81
CA VAL A 92 22.59 19.91 4.25
C VAL A 92 21.11 19.81 4.64
N LYS A 93 20.23 20.57 3.97
CA LYS A 93 18.79 20.63 4.24
C LYS A 93 18.01 19.38 3.78
N GLY A 94 18.60 18.51 2.94
CA GLY A 94 17.98 17.30 2.39
C GLY A 94 18.46 15.97 3.01
N ILE A 95 19.61 15.97 3.70
CA ILE A 95 20.28 14.76 4.20
C ILE A 95 19.34 13.86 5.02
N ARG A 96 18.57 14.45 5.95
CA ARG A 96 17.67 13.67 6.81
C ARG A 96 16.59 12.91 6.01
N ARG A 97 16.02 13.55 4.99
CA ARG A 97 14.98 12.93 4.16
C ARG A 97 15.58 11.83 3.31
N ASN A 98 16.73 12.10 2.69
CA ASN A 98 17.39 11.13 1.82
C ASN A 98 17.89 9.91 2.60
N LEU A 99 18.48 10.11 3.78
CA LEU A 99 18.87 9.01 4.65
C LEU A 99 17.67 8.19 5.13
N ALA A 100 16.55 8.83 5.43
CA ALA A 100 15.33 8.12 5.79
C ALA A 100 14.76 7.30 4.62
N SER A 101 14.79 7.85 3.40
CA SER A 101 14.41 7.12 2.19
C SER A 101 15.35 5.95 1.91
N HIS A 102 16.67 6.15 2.01
CA HIS A 102 17.67 5.11 1.84
C HIS A 102 17.46 3.96 2.83
N LEU A 103 17.32 4.26 4.13
CA LEU A 103 17.01 3.26 5.15
C LEU A 103 15.72 2.50 4.84
N GLY A 104 14.67 3.21 4.41
CA GLY A 104 13.41 2.59 4.03
C GLY A 104 13.53 1.68 2.81
N GLN A 105 14.30 2.09 1.79
CA GLN A 105 14.60 1.28 0.62
C GLN A 105 15.41 0.03 1.01
N SER A 106 16.45 0.17 1.84
CA SER A 106 17.23 -0.97 2.34
C SER A 106 16.35 -1.98 3.10
N ILE A 107 15.42 -1.50 3.94
CA ILE A 107 14.47 -2.38 4.64
C ILE A 107 13.52 -3.05 3.65
N ASN A 108 12.95 -2.30 2.70
CA ASN A 108 12.02 -2.84 1.71
C ASN A 108 12.67 -3.91 0.83
N ALA A 109 13.94 -3.75 0.47
CA ALA A 109 14.69 -4.70 -0.36
C ALA A 109 14.89 -6.07 0.31
N ILE A 110 14.92 -6.12 1.65
CA ILE A 110 15.07 -7.38 2.41
C ILE A 110 13.77 -7.85 3.07
N SER A 111 12.65 -7.16 2.86
CA SER A 111 11.35 -7.58 3.40
C SER A 111 10.94 -8.92 2.81
N LEU A 112 10.48 -9.84 3.67
CA LEU A 112 10.16 -11.21 3.31
C LEU A 112 8.69 -11.38 3.00
N VAL A 113 8.35 -11.99 1.87
CA VAL A 113 6.98 -12.45 1.62
C VAL A 113 6.73 -13.77 2.36
N THR A 114 5.77 -13.76 3.27
CA THR A 114 5.28 -14.94 4.01
C THR A 114 4.02 -15.51 3.36
N PRO A 115 3.66 -16.79 3.60
CA PRO A 115 2.37 -17.34 3.18
C PRO A 115 1.20 -16.45 3.60
N LEU A 116 1.19 -16.01 4.85
CA LEU A 116 0.13 -15.17 5.36
C LEU A 116 0.01 -13.84 4.61
N SER A 117 1.12 -13.14 4.35
CA SER A 117 1.10 -11.90 3.55
C SER A 117 0.63 -12.12 2.13
N LEU A 118 1.01 -13.25 1.50
CA LEU A 118 0.66 -13.56 0.13
C LEU A 118 -0.83 -13.93 0.00
N ILE A 119 -1.33 -14.83 0.85
CA ILE A 119 -2.74 -15.23 0.86
C ILE A 119 -3.63 -14.04 1.24
N ALA A 120 -3.26 -13.23 2.24
CA ALA A 120 -4.00 -12.00 2.57
C ALA A 120 -4.07 -11.03 1.37
N THR A 121 -2.97 -10.91 0.62
CA THR A 121 -2.91 -10.12 -0.61
C THR A 121 -3.83 -10.67 -1.69
N ALA A 122 -3.77 -11.99 -1.96
CA ALA A 122 -4.64 -12.64 -2.95
C ALA A 122 -6.12 -12.47 -2.60
N ILE A 123 -6.48 -12.65 -1.32
CA ILE A 123 -7.87 -12.48 -0.85
C ILE A 123 -8.34 -11.05 -1.08
N LEU A 124 -7.55 -10.05 -0.66
CA LEU A 124 -7.95 -8.65 -0.75
C LEU A 124 -7.91 -8.09 -2.18
N ALA A 125 -7.13 -8.69 -3.07
CA ALA A 125 -6.99 -8.28 -4.46
C ALA A 125 -8.09 -8.83 -5.37
N ASN A 126 -8.53 -10.09 -5.17
CA ASN A 126 -9.46 -10.75 -6.10
C ASN A 126 -10.69 -11.39 -5.45
N HIS A 127 -10.64 -11.69 -4.14
CA HIS A 127 -11.62 -12.58 -3.49
C HIS A 127 -12.38 -11.91 -2.34
N ARG A 128 -12.64 -10.61 -2.45
CA ARG A 128 -13.25 -9.81 -1.37
C ARG A 128 -14.68 -10.21 -1.03
N ARG A 129 -15.39 -10.90 -1.93
CA ARG A 129 -16.80 -11.32 -1.77
C ARG A 129 -16.97 -12.79 -1.39
N GLY A 130 -15.86 -13.51 -1.25
CA GLY A 130 -15.83 -14.96 -1.05
C GLY A 130 -15.19 -15.66 -2.25
N PHE A 131 -14.84 -16.93 -2.05
CA PHE A 131 -14.03 -17.71 -2.98
C PHE A 131 -14.05 -19.21 -2.67
N HIS A 132 -13.72 -20.00 -3.68
CA HIS A 132 -13.34 -21.40 -3.54
C HIS A 132 -11.82 -21.56 -3.38
N LEU A 133 -11.39 -22.71 -2.84
CA LEU A 133 -9.97 -22.98 -2.60
C LEU A 133 -9.15 -22.98 -3.90
N SER A 134 -9.72 -23.49 -4.98
CA SER A 134 -9.14 -23.54 -6.32
C SER A 134 -8.84 -22.14 -6.86
N GLU A 135 -9.80 -21.23 -6.76
CA GLU A 135 -9.69 -19.83 -7.20
C GLU A 135 -8.63 -19.04 -6.39
N LEU A 136 -8.59 -19.25 -5.08
CA LEU A 136 -7.56 -18.64 -4.23
C LEU A 136 -6.17 -19.17 -4.59
N ALA A 137 -6.04 -20.46 -4.85
CA ALA A 137 -4.78 -21.07 -5.24
C ALA A 137 -4.27 -20.52 -6.59
N GLU A 138 -5.16 -20.32 -7.56
CA GLU A 138 -4.81 -19.73 -8.86
C GLU A 138 -4.33 -18.29 -8.72
N THR A 139 -5.06 -17.45 -7.98
CA THR A 139 -4.64 -16.07 -7.73
C THR A 139 -3.31 -16.01 -6.97
N THR A 140 -3.11 -16.92 -6.01
CA THR A 140 -1.86 -17.03 -5.25
C THR A 140 -0.70 -17.42 -6.16
N ASP A 141 -0.90 -18.36 -7.09
CA ASP A 141 0.13 -18.75 -8.05
C ASP A 141 0.49 -17.60 -8.99
N THR A 142 -0.50 -16.86 -9.50
CA THR A 142 -0.28 -15.67 -10.34
C THR A 142 0.58 -14.62 -9.63
N LEU A 143 0.27 -14.29 -8.37
CA LEU A 143 1.09 -13.37 -7.58
C LEU A 143 2.48 -13.95 -7.24
N LEU A 144 2.58 -15.25 -7.02
CA LEU A 144 3.85 -15.89 -6.71
C LEU A 144 4.79 -15.95 -7.92
N ARG A 145 4.26 -16.16 -9.14
CA ARG A 145 5.03 -16.08 -10.39
C ARG A 145 5.63 -14.69 -10.57
N PHE A 146 4.86 -13.64 -10.30
CA PHE A 146 5.37 -12.26 -10.25
C PHE A 146 6.55 -12.13 -9.27
N LEU A 147 6.35 -12.54 -8.01
CA LEU A 147 7.37 -12.40 -6.97
C LEU A 147 8.66 -13.17 -7.30
N ARG A 148 8.54 -14.37 -7.90
CA ARG A 148 9.69 -15.17 -8.35
C ARG A 148 10.41 -14.52 -9.52
N ARG A 149 9.69 -13.95 -10.49
CA ARG A 149 10.26 -13.25 -11.66
C ARG A 149 11.13 -12.06 -11.25
N TYR A 150 10.73 -11.34 -10.21
CA TYR A 150 11.48 -10.20 -9.64
C TYR A 150 12.44 -10.60 -8.52
N GLU A 151 12.67 -11.90 -8.29
CA GLU A 151 13.58 -12.44 -7.28
C GLU A 151 13.32 -11.90 -5.85
N ILE A 152 12.05 -11.60 -5.56
CA ILE A 152 11.64 -11.05 -4.26
C ILE A 152 11.88 -12.09 -3.16
N PRO A 153 12.38 -11.71 -1.97
CA PRO A 153 12.66 -12.68 -0.92
C PRO A 153 11.40 -13.41 -0.41
N LEU A 154 11.38 -14.74 -0.57
CA LEU A 154 10.25 -15.59 -0.16
C LEU A 154 10.59 -16.44 1.07
N ALA A 155 9.62 -16.62 1.96
CA ALA A 155 9.73 -17.59 3.05
C ALA A 155 9.85 -19.02 2.49
N ALA A 156 10.69 -19.86 3.10
CA ALA A 156 10.92 -21.24 2.63
C ALA A 156 9.64 -22.09 2.52
N THR A 157 8.61 -21.76 3.30
CA THR A 157 7.28 -22.41 3.24
C THR A 157 6.53 -22.17 1.92
N LEU A 158 6.91 -21.17 1.13
CA LEU A 158 6.35 -20.89 -0.20
C LEU A 158 6.99 -21.74 -1.32
N SER A 159 7.87 -22.68 -0.97
CA SER A 159 8.38 -23.69 -1.91
C SER A 159 7.28 -24.65 -2.39
N ASP A 160 6.25 -24.88 -1.57
CA ASP A 160 5.04 -25.64 -1.90
C ASP A 160 3.81 -24.72 -1.77
N PRO A 161 3.38 -24.05 -2.86
CA PRO A 161 2.30 -23.06 -2.81
C PRO A 161 0.97 -23.68 -2.42
N SER A 162 0.63 -24.86 -2.93
CA SER A 162 -0.64 -25.53 -2.64
C SER A 162 -0.75 -25.88 -1.16
N LYS A 163 0.34 -26.35 -0.54
CA LYS A 163 0.38 -26.57 0.91
C LYS A 163 0.31 -25.26 1.68
N ALA A 164 1.05 -24.24 1.26
CA ALA A 164 1.06 -22.93 1.91
C ALA A 164 -0.34 -22.29 1.95
N VAL A 165 -1.11 -22.38 0.86
CA VAL A 165 -2.50 -21.91 0.78
C VAL A 165 -3.37 -22.65 1.81
N LYS A 166 -3.36 -23.99 1.80
CA LYS A 166 -4.18 -24.83 2.70
C LYS A 166 -3.86 -24.59 4.18
N GLU A 167 -2.58 -24.55 4.54
CA GLU A 167 -2.14 -24.33 5.92
C GLU A 167 -2.49 -22.92 6.40
N THR A 168 -2.31 -21.90 5.55
CA THR A 168 -2.63 -20.51 5.89
C THR A 168 -4.13 -20.30 6.02
N LEU A 169 -4.94 -20.89 5.13
CA LEU A 169 -6.39 -20.85 5.22
C LEU A 169 -6.88 -21.50 6.52
N SER A 170 -6.35 -22.68 6.86
CA SER A 170 -6.64 -23.36 8.13
C SER A 170 -6.29 -22.50 9.35
N LEU A 171 -5.17 -21.76 9.28
CA LEU A 171 -4.75 -20.84 10.33
C LEU A 171 -5.72 -19.68 10.48
N LEU A 172 -6.12 -19.03 9.38
CA LEU A 172 -7.04 -17.90 9.36
C LEU A 172 -8.44 -18.30 9.86
N ILE A 173 -8.92 -19.51 9.54
CA ILE A 173 -10.15 -20.08 10.10
C ILE A 173 -10.00 -20.27 11.62
N SER A 174 -8.89 -20.85 12.09
CA SER A 174 -8.64 -21.02 13.52
C SER A 174 -8.58 -19.69 14.29
N TRP A 175 -8.21 -18.62 13.60
CA TRP A 175 -8.15 -17.26 14.15
C TRP A 175 -9.48 -16.51 14.03
N LYS A 176 -10.49 -17.09 13.38
CA LYS A 176 -11.79 -16.47 13.10
C LYS A 176 -11.66 -15.20 12.26
N VAL A 177 -10.78 -15.25 11.27
CA VAL A 177 -10.62 -14.21 10.24
C VAL A 177 -11.39 -14.60 8.98
N ILE A 178 -11.38 -15.89 8.65
CA ILE A 178 -12.11 -16.48 7.53
C ILE A 178 -13.18 -17.40 8.10
N ASP A 179 -14.39 -17.28 7.58
CA ASP A 179 -15.49 -18.20 7.80
C ASP A 179 -15.80 -18.95 6.49
N PHE A 180 -16.64 -19.96 6.59
CA PHE A 180 -17.03 -20.80 5.46
C PHE A 180 -18.49 -21.23 5.58
N LEU A 181 -19.10 -21.51 4.44
CA LEU A 181 -20.42 -22.12 4.34
C LEU A 181 -20.23 -23.57 3.88
N GLU A 182 -20.78 -24.50 4.65
CA GLU A 182 -20.87 -25.90 4.27
C GLU A 182 -22.05 -26.08 3.31
N ASP A 183 -21.84 -26.94 2.31
CA ASP A 183 -22.71 -27.31 1.18
C ASP A 183 -24.22 -27.18 1.46
N VAL A 184 -24.93 -26.51 0.54
CA VAL A 184 -26.39 -26.54 0.45
C VAL A 184 -26.73 -27.52 -0.68
N GLU A 185 -27.03 -28.78 -0.33
CA GLU A 185 -27.47 -29.86 -1.24
C GLU A 185 -27.16 -29.65 -2.74
N GLY A 186 -25.91 -29.89 -3.15
CA GLY A 186 -25.56 -30.03 -4.58
C GLY A 186 -24.29 -29.33 -5.06
N GLU A 187 -23.54 -28.65 -4.19
CA GLU A 187 -22.25 -28.02 -4.54
C GLU A 187 -21.08 -28.72 -3.82
N GLU A 188 -20.19 -29.37 -4.58
CA GLU A 188 -19.10 -30.20 -4.00
C GLU A 188 -17.97 -29.39 -3.32
N GLU A 189 -17.88 -28.06 -3.52
CA GLU A 189 -16.78 -27.23 -3.00
C GLU A 189 -17.20 -26.27 -1.88
N ILE A 190 -16.40 -26.23 -0.80
CA ILE A 190 -16.57 -25.31 0.34
C ILE A 190 -16.41 -23.86 -0.14
N PHE A 191 -17.38 -23.01 0.22
CA PHE A 191 -17.33 -21.57 -0.03
C PHE A 191 -16.75 -20.83 1.18
N TYR A 192 -15.66 -20.08 0.98
CA TYR A 192 -15.00 -19.30 2.03
C TYR A 192 -15.32 -17.82 1.88
N TYR A 193 -15.37 -17.08 3.00
CA TYR A 193 -15.55 -15.63 2.97
C TYR A 193 -14.88 -14.92 4.15
N VAL A 194 -14.74 -13.60 4.02
CA VAL A 194 -14.15 -12.72 5.04
C VAL A 194 -15.14 -11.61 5.37
N ASP A 195 -15.55 -11.56 6.63
CA ASP A 195 -16.37 -10.45 7.13
C ASP A 195 -15.67 -9.10 6.95
N GLU A 196 -16.44 -8.06 6.68
CA GLU A 196 -15.90 -6.74 6.33
C GLU A 196 -14.94 -6.19 7.40
N GLU A 197 -15.27 -6.36 8.68
CA GLU A 197 -14.43 -5.90 9.80
C GLU A 197 -13.08 -6.65 9.88
N LYS A 198 -13.05 -7.91 9.44
CA LYS A 198 -11.86 -8.77 9.44
C LYS A 198 -10.92 -8.50 8.27
N LYS A 199 -11.39 -7.86 7.20
CA LYS A 199 -10.54 -7.44 6.08
C LYS A 199 -9.44 -6.47 6.51
N LEU A 200 -9.67 -5.67 7.56
CA LEU A 200 -8.65 -4.77 8.12
C LEU A 200 -7.45 -5.53 8.72
N GLU A 201 -7.67 -6.74 9.23
CA GLU A 201 -6.60 -7.61 9.73
C GLU A 201 -5.73 -8.13 8.57
N LEU A 202 -6.37 -8.52 7.46
CA LEU A 202 -5.65 -8.92 6.24
C LEU A 202 -4.91 -7.75 5.58
N GLU A 203 -5.43 -6.51 5.69
CA GLU A 203 -4.79 -5.31 5.15
C GLU A 203 -3.40 -5.08 5.77
N TYR A 204 -3.22 -5.38 7.05
CA TYR A 204 -1.90 -5.34 7.69
C TYR A 204 -0.89 -6.25 6.98
N HIS A 205 -1.28 -7.50 6.74
CA HIS A 205 -0.43 -8.50 6.12
C HIS A 205 -0.15 -8.16 4.65
N LYS A 206 -1.15 -7.72 3.89
CA LYS A 206 -0.97 -7.21 2.52
C LYS A 206 0.01 -6.03 2.47
N ASN A 207 -0.15 -5.07 3.39
CA ASN A 207 0.66 -3.86 3.40
C ASN A 207 2.13 -4.10 3.79
N SER A 208 2.47 -5.28 4.32
CA SER A 208 3.87 -5.66 4.55
C SER A 208 4.65 -6.01 3.27
N ILE A 209 3.95 -6.29 2.16
CA ILE A 209 4.54 -6.69 0.88
C ILE A 209 4.08 -5.86 -0.32
N ILE A 210 3.14 -4.92 -0.11
CA ILE A 210 2.53 -4.12 -1.18
C ILE A 210 3.53 -3.31 -2.00
N HIS A 211 4.64 -2.88 -1.39
CA HIS A 211 5.67 -2.09 -2.06
C HIS A 211 6.33 -2.85 -3.22
N PHE A 212 6.31 -4.17 -3.22
CA PHE A 212 6.80 -4.98 -4.35
C PHE A 212 5.88 -4.88 -5.58
N PHE A 213 4.59 -4.58 -5.39
CA PHE A 213 3.60 -4.59 -6.46
C PHE A 213 3.23 -3.18 -6.96
N ILE A 214 3.54 -2.13 -6.19
CA ILE A 214 2.94 -0.81 -6.40
C ILE A 214 3.17 -0.20 -7.80
N HIS A 215 4.34 -0.44 -8.39
CA HIS A 215 4.66 0.01 -9.75
C HIS A 215 3.75 -0.66 -10.80
N HIS A 216 3.50 -1.96 -10.63
CA HIS A 216 2.61 -2.73 -11.49
C HIS A 216 1.15 -2.34 -11.28
N SER A 217 0.77 -2.05 -10.05
CA SER A 217 -0.56 -1.52 -9.73
C SER A 217 -0.85 -0.20 -10.44
N PHE A 218 0.11 0.73 -10.50
CA PHE A 218 -0.10 2.01 -11.17
C PHE A 218 -0.29 1.85 -12.69
N VAL A 219 0.52 1.00 -13.33
CA VAL A 219 0.35 0.72 -14.76
C VAL A 219 -0.96 -0.02 -15.02
N ALA A 220 -1.35 -1.00 -14.18
CA ALA A 220 -2.63 -1.69 -14.29
C ALA A 220 -3.82 -0.73 -14.16
N ILE A 221 -3.80 0.19 -13.18
CA ILE A 221 -4.82 1.24 -13.02
C ILE A 221 -4.90 2.12 -14.27
N SER A 222 -3.75 2.53 -14.81
CA SER A 222 -3.73 3.30 -16.05
C SER A 222 -4.39 2.52 -17.19
N LEU A 223 -4.00 1.27 -17.42
CA LEU A 223 -4.54 0.44 -18.49
C LEU A 223 -6.06 0.26 -18.36
N LEU A 224 -6.57 -0.01 -17.15
CA LEU A 224 -7.99 -0.27 -16.90
C LEU A 224 -8.89 0.98 -16.82
N SER A 225 -8.30 2.17 -16.63
CA SER A 225 -9.05 3.43 -16.54
C SER A 225 -9.33 4.10 -17.89
N SER A 226 -8.77 3.59 -18.99
CA SER A 226 -9.01 4.16 -20.32
C SER A 226 -10.35 3.70 -20.90
N SER A 227 -11.07 4.64 -21.52
CA SER A 227 -12.19 4.31 -22.42
C SER A 227 -11.73 3.96 -23.84
N GLU A 228 -10.47 4.23 -24.16
CA GLU A 228 -9.87 3.95 -25.47
C GLU A 228 -9.57 2.45 -25.62
N GLU A 229 -9.64 1.96 -26.86
CA GLU A 229 -9.37 0.55 -27.18
C GLU A 229 -7.89 0.17 -26.98
N ALA A 230 -6.97 1.10 -27.27
CA ALA A 230 -5.54 0.97 -27.05
C ALA A 230 -5.02 2.20 -26.30
N LYS A 231 -4.24 1.99 -25.24
CA LYS A 231 -3.67 3.08 -24.44
C LYS A 231 -2.23 3.41 -24.88
N SER A 232 -1.95 4.68 -25.15
CA SER A 232 -0.60 5.08 -25.59
C SER A 232 0.44 4.99 -24.46
N PRO A 233 1.73 4.72 -24.78
CA PRO A 233 2.81 4.72 -23.80
C PRO A 233 2.90 6.05 -23.02
N GLU A 234 2.69 7.18 -23.70
CA GLU A 234 2.77 8.52 -23.09
C GLU A 234 1.67 8.70 -22.04
N SER A 235 0.46 8.19 -22.31
CA SER A 235 -0.65 8.25 -21.35
C SER A 235 -0.37 7.38 -20.12
N ILE A 236 0.20 6.19 -20.32
CA ILE A 236 0.59 5.30 -19.20
C ILE A 236 1.67 5.97 -18.34
N ILE A 237 2.68 6.57 -18.97
CA ILE A 237 3.76 7.29 -18.27
C ILE A 237 3.19 8.48 -17.48
N ALA A 238 2.27 9.25 -18.07
CA ALA A 238 1.64 10.38 -17.40
C ALA A 238 0.81 9.95 -16.18
N ASP A 239 0.02 8.90 -16.30
CA ASP A 239 -0.78 8.34 -15.20
C ASP A 239 0.10 7.79 -14.08
N TYR A 240 1.14 7.04 -14.46
CA TYR A 240 2.12 6.53 -13.51
C TYR A 240 2.81 7.67 -12.75
N ALA A 241 3.24 8.73 -13.46
CA ALA A 241 3.89 9.88 -12.83
C ALA A 241 2.94 10.61 -11.87
N PHE A 242 1.67 10.76 -12.26
CA PHE A 242 0.63 11.30 -11.40
C PHE A 242 0.45 10.46 -10.13
N LEU A 243 0.31 9.14 -10.26
CA LEU A 243 0.13 8.21 -9.13
C LEU A 243 1.37 8.17 -8.22
N LYS A 244 2.58 8.15 -8.78
CA LYS A 244 3.85 8.25 -8.03
C LYS A 244 3.88 9.53 -7.19
N ASN A 245 3.49 10.67 -7.76
CA ASN A 245 3.43 11.93 -7.00
C ASN A 245 2.33 11.92 -5.94
N LEU A 246 1.12 11.45 -6.29
CA LEU A 246 -0.02 11.37 -5.37
C LEU A 246 0.32 10.57 -4.10
N PHE A 247 1.00 9.44 -4.28
CA PHE A 247 1.33 8.50 -3.20
C PHE A 247 2.76 8.63 -2.66
N LYS A 248 3.44 9.76 -2.92
CA LYS A 248 4.80 10.03 -2.37
C LYS A 248 4.88 10.03 -0.84
N ASN A 249 3.73 10.24 -0.17
CA ASN A 249 3.63 10.21 1.29
C ASN A 249 3.32 8.80 1.84
N GLU A 250 2.85 7.89 0.98
CA GLU A 250 2.50 6.50 1.31
C GLU A 250 3.70 5.55 1.10
N PHE A 251 4.34 5.64 -0.06
CA PHE A 251 5.41 4.72 -0.47
C PHE A 251 6.76 5.42 -0.55
N ILE A 252 7.82 4.63 -0.41
CA ILE A 252 9.20 5.08 -0.61
C ILE A 252 9.61 4.61 -1.99
N PHE A 253 9.72 5.56 -2.92
CA PHE A 253 10.18 5.30 -4.28
C PHE A 253 11.68 5.52 -4.40
N ASP A 254 12.30 4.85 -5.37
CA ASP A 254 13.61 5.23 -5.86
C ASP A 254 13.46 6.41 -6.84
N ASP A 255 14.13 7.51 -6.53
CA ASP A 255 14.14 8.71 -7.36
C ASP A 255 15.34 8.76 -8.31
N SER A 256 16.28 7.82 -8.19
CA SER A 256 17.38 7.65 -9.15
C SER A 256 16.89 7.03 -10.47
N GLU A 257 15.80 6.27 -10.42
CA GLU A 257 15.28 5.53 -11.57
C GLU A 257 14.36 6.41 -12.44
N ARG A 258 14.57 6.37 -13.76
CA ARG A 258 13.74 7.11 -14.70
C ARG A 258 12.37 6.48 -14.80
N ILE A 259 11.33 7.32 -14.74
CA ILE A 259 9.93 6.88 -14.83
C ILE A 259 9.69 6.06 -16.11
N GLN A 260 10.23 6.49 -17.24
CA GLN A 260 10.06 5.82 -18.52
C GLN A 260 10.62 4.40 -18.49
N GLU A 261 11.83 4.22 -17.98
CA GLU A 261 12.50 2.92 -17.88
C GLU A 261 11.70 1.98 -16.96
N LYS A 262 11.22 2.48 -15.82
CA LYS A 262 10.38 1.69 -14.93
C LYS A 262 9.06 1.28 -15.59
N VAL A 263 8.36 2.20 -16.24
CA VAL A 263 7.08 1.90 -16.90
C VAL A 263 7.25 0.88 -18.02
N ILE A 264 8.30 1.00 -18.84
CA ILE A 264 8.61 0.03 -19.90
C ILE A 264 8.84 -1.37 -19.29
N SER A 265 9.64 -1.49 -18.23
CA SER A 265 9.89 -2.79 -17.58
C SER A 265 8.62 -3.46 -17.04
N VAL A 266 7.65 -2.66 -16.58
CA VAL A 266 6.34 -3.14 -16.10
C VAL A 266 5.46 -3.59 -17.26
N ILE A 267 5.46 -2.84 -18.37
CA ILE A 267 4.72 -3.19 -19.58
C ILE A 267 5.29 -4.49 -20.18
N GLU A 268 6.61 -4.66 -20.22
CA GLU A 268 7.26 -5.90 -20.65
C GLU A 268 6.79 -7.10 -19.83
N TYR A 269 6.72 -6.97 -18.51
CA TYR A 269 6.18 -8.03 -17.65
C TYR A 269 4.73 -8.41 -18.02
N PHE A 270 3.86 -7.42 -18.23
CA PHE A 270 2.47 -7.67 -18.60
C PHE A 270 2.32 -8.22 -20.02
N HIS A 271 3.20 -7.84 -20.94
CA HIS A 271 3.27 -8.41 -22.29
C HIS A 271 3.73 -9.87 -22.24
N ASP A 272 4.82 -10.17 -21.51
CA ASP A 272 5.33 -11.53 -21.31
C ASP A 272 4.31 -12.44 -20.61
N SER A 273 3.47 -11.86 -19.74
CA SER A 273 2.35 -12.55 -19.09
C SER A 273 1.11 -12.70 -19.98
N ALA A 274 1.19 -12.27 -21.25
CA ALA A 274 0.10 -12.26 -22.23
C ALA A 274 -1.14 -11.45 -21.80
N PHE A 275 -0.97 -10.45 -20.93
CA PHE A 275 -2.05 -9.55 -20.51
C PHE A 275 -2.24 -8.39 -21.50
N LEU A 276 -1.19 -8.06 -22.24
CA LEU A 276 -1.16 -6.97 -23.21
C LEU A 276 -0.62 -7.46 -24.54
N PHE A 277 -1.06 -6.83 -25.62
CA PHE A 277 -0.38 -6.85 -26.91
C PHE A 277 -0.24 -5.44 -27.45
N GLN A 278 0.79 -5.20 -28.25
CA GLN A 278 1.00 -3.91 -28.89
C GLN A 278 0.15 -3.82 -30.16
N SER A 279 -0.57 -2.72 -30.32
CA SER A 279 -1.38 -2.39 -31.49
C SER A 279 -0.48 -1.94 -32.64
N GLU A 280 -0.63 -2.57 -33.81
CA GLU A 280 0.15 -2.24 -35.02
C GLU A 280 -0.18 -0.85 -35.59
N GLU A 281 -1.39 -0.34 -35.35
CA GLU A 281 -1.89 0.91 -35.98
C GLU A 281 -1.37 2.18 -35.30
N ASN A 282 -1.15 2.15 -33.99
CA ASN A 282 -0.85 3.35 -33.19
C ASN A 282 0.24 3.13 -32.12
N GLY A 283 0.84 1.94 -32.05
CA GLY A 283 1.88 1.60 -31.08
C GLY A 283 1.41 1.55 -29.62
N GLY A 284 0.10 1.74 -29.37
CA GLY A 284 -0.50 1.65 -28.04
C GLY A 284 -0.70 0.21 -27.58
N TYR A 285 -1.04 0.03 -26.30
CA TYR A 285 -1.24 -1.29 -25.70
C TYR A 285 -2.72 -1.60 -25.56
N LYS A 286 -3.13 -2.77 -26.06
CA LYS A 286 -4.48 -3.33 -25.90
C LYS A 286 -4.47 -4.44 -24.86
N ILE A 287 -5.52 -4.49 -24.05
CA ILE A 287 -5.70 -5.52 -23.02
C ILE A 287 -6.25 -6.79 -23.69
N THR A 288 -5.60 -7.94 -23.45
CA THR A 288 -6.10 -9.24 -23.91
C THR A 288 -7.26 -9.72 -23.02
N LYS A 289 -7.97 -10.78 -23.43
CA LYS A 289 -8.96 -11.41 -22.54
C LYS A 289 -8.33 -11.84 -21.20
N LEU A 290 -7.17 -12.48 -21.25
CA LEU A 290 -6.45 -12.89 -20.05
C LEU A 290 -6.05 -11.69 -19.18
N GLY A 291 -5.61 -10.59 -19.81
CA GLY A 291 -5.28 -9.35 -19.12
C GLY A 291 -6.50 -8.68 -18.49
N PHE A 292 -7.65 -8.74 -19.13
CA PHE A 292 -8.91 -8.23 -18.58
C PHE A 292 -9.28 -8.96 -17.29
N ASP A 293 -9.12 -10.30 -17.27
CA ASP A 293 -9.42 -11.13 -16.11
C ASP A 293 -8.39 -10.96 -14.97
N ASN A 294 -7.14 -10.59 -15.29
CA ASN A 294 -6.02 -10.60 -14.34
C ASN A 294 -5.56 -9.22 -13.87
N LEU A 295 -5.49 -8.19 -14.73
CA LEU A 295 -5.04 -6.85 -14.35
C LEU A 295 -5.80 -6.23 -13.16
N PRO A 296 -7.10 -6.49 -12.95
CA PRO A 296 -7.81 -6.03 -11.76
C PRO A 296 -7.15 -6.44 -10.44
N ILE A 297 -6.48 -7.61 -10.39
CA ILE A 297 -5.72 -8.09 -9.22
C ILE A 297 -4.63 -7.07 -8.85
N TRP A 298 -3.86 -6.57 -9.83
CA TRP A 298 -2.81 -5.58 -9.59
C TRP A 298 -3.39 -4.21 -9.23
N ALA A 299 -4.42 -3.77 -9.94
CA ALA A 299 -5.05 -2.47 -9.70
C ALA A 299 -5.68 -2.38 -8.30
N ALA A 300 -6.30 -3.48 -7.84
CA ALA A 300 -6.95 -3.57 -6.53
C ALA A 300 -5.98 -3.33 -5.35
N LEU A 301 -4.68 -3.60 -5.52
CA LEU A 301 -3.67 -3.40 -4.47
C LEU A 301 -3.54 -1.93 -4.07
N ALA A 302 -3.67 -1.01 -5.03
CA ALA A 302 -3.60 0.44 -4.80
C ALA A 302 -4.98 1.09 -4.57
N LYS A 303 -6.08 0.38 -4.87
CA LYS A 303 -7.46 0.89 -4.78
C LYS A 303 -7.82 1.44 -3.39
N THR A 304 -7.39 0.77 -2.31
CA THR A 304 -7.60 1.25 -0.93
C THR A 304 -7.07 2.66 -0.70
N PHE A 305 -5.91 2.99 -1.29
CA PHE A 305 -5.28 4.31 -1.16
C PHE A 305 -5.97 5.34 -2.04
N LEU A 306 -6.36 4.97 -3.27
CA LEU A 306 -7.12 5.84 -4.16
C LEU A 306 -8.45 6.27 -3.55
N GLU A 307 -9.22 5.32 -3.02
CA GLU A 307 -10.49 5.60 -2.35
C GLU A 307 -10.28 6.49 -1.11
N SER A 308 -9.23 6.24 -0.34
CA SER A 308 -8.90 7.05 0.85
C SER A 308 -8.53 8.49 0.48
N TYR A 309 -7.69 8.67 -0.54
CA TYR A 309 -7.32 9.99 -1.05
C TYR A 309 -8.51 10.72 -1.66
N TRP A 310 -9.39 10.01 -2.36
CA TRP A 310 -10.62 10.60 -2.90
C TRP A 310 -11.54 11.14 -1.80
N ILE A 311 -11.76 10.34 -0.73
CA ILE A 311 -12.51 10.79 0.46
C ILE A 311 -11.87 12.03 1.07
N ALA A 312 -10.54 12.01 1.23
CA ALA A 312 -9.81 13.12 1.83
C ALA A 312 -9.94 14.41 1.01
N VAL A 313 -9.70 14.35 -0.29
CA VAL A 313 -9.81 15.51 -1.20
C VAL A 313 -11.25 16.04 -1.19
N LYS A 314 -12.26 15.17 -1.26
CA LYS A 314 -13.67 15.58 -1.23
C LYS A 314 -14.06 16.24 0.10
N ALA A 315 -13.52 15.76 1.22
CA ALA A 315 -13.72 16.37 2.53
C ALA A 315 -13.06 17.76 2.63
N ILE A 316 -11.86 17.92 2.07
CA ILE A 316 -11.13 19.20 2.02
C ILE A 316 -11.91 20.21 1.15
N SER A 317 -12.38 19.80 -0.03
CA SER A 317 -13.17 20.67 -0.93
C SER A 317 -14.48 21.17 -0.33
N GLN A 318 -15.06 20.42 0.63
CA GLN A 318 -16.29 20.80 1.31
C GLN A 318 -16.06 21.73 2.52
N GLN A 319 -14.81 22.03 2.89
CA GLN A 319 -14.53 22.96 3.97
C GLN A 319 -14.96 24.38 3.61
N LYS A 320 -15.86 24.93 4.43
CA LYS A 320 -16.34 26.31 4.25
C LYS A 320 -15.35 27.36 4.78
N ASN A 321 -14.53 27.02 5.79
CA ASN A 321 -13.58 27.92 6.44
C ASN A 321 -12.19 27.27 6.61
N LYS A 322 -11.10 28.00 6.29
CA LYS A 322 -9.70 27.58 6.50
C LYS A 322 -9.30 27.39 7.99
N GLY A 323 -10.20 27.69 8.93
CA GLY A 323 -9.96 27.64 10.39
C GLY A 323 -10.40 26.35 11.09
N ASP A 324 -10.97 25.38 10.36
CA ASP A 324 -11.36 24.10 10.97
C ASP A 324 -10.14 23.37 11.53
N LYS A 325 -10.26 22.88 12.77
CA LYS A 325 -9.18 22.12 13.40
C LYS A 325 -8.95 20.85 12.57
N ARG A 326 -7.68 20.49 12.34
CA ARG A 326 -7.31 19.23 11.64
C ARG A 326 -8.04 17.98 12.18
N GLY A 327 -8.34 17.97 13.48
CA GLY A 327 -9.13 16.90 14.10
C GLY A 327 -10.59 16.82 13.61
N ASP A 328 -11.23 17.96 13.34
CA ASP A 328 -12.61 18.00 12.85
C ASP A 328 -12.69 17.58 11.38
N LEU A 329 -11.68 17.94 10.58
CA LEU A 329 -11.55 17.47 9.20
C LEU A 329 -11.38 15.94 9.15
N LEU A 330 -10.55 15.35 10.03
CA LEU A 330 -10.41 13.89 10.13
C LEU A 330 -11.72 13.19 10.54
N LYS A 331 -12.53 13.80 11.42
CA LYS A 331 -13.87 13.27 11.75
C LYS A 331 -14.79 13.32 10.53
N ASN A 332 -14.76 14.42 9.77
CA ASN A 332 -15.54 14.54 8.54
C ASN A 332 -15.12 13.50 7.49
N MET A 333 -13.83 13.28 7.27
CA MET A 333 -13.31 12.23 6.37
C MET A 333 -13.81 10.84 6.78
N ASN A 334 -13.75 10.50 8.07
CA ASN A 334 -14.29 9.24 8.58
C ASN A 334 -15.80 9.12 8.36
N TYR A 335 -16.56 10.18 8.61
CA TYR A 335 -18.00 10.20 8.38
C TYR A 335 -18.34 10.01 6.90
N LEU A 336 -17.69 10.75 6.00
CA LEU A 336 -17.87 10.63 4.56
C LEU A 336 -17.46 9.25 4.05
N GLY A 337 -16.33 8.71 4.51
CA GLY A 337 -15.88 7.36 4.15
C GLY A 337 -16.88 6.29 4.55
N LYS A 338 -17.40 6.32 5.79
CA LYS A 338 -18.45 5.41 6.24
C LYS A 338 -19.71 5.53 5.38
N ARG A 339 -20.11 6.75 5.05
CA ARG A 339 -21.26 7.01 4.19
C ARG A 339 -21.06 6.47 2.78
N PHE A 340 -19.90 6.71 2.15
CA PHE A 340 -19.60 6.21 0.81
C PHE A 340 -19.51 4.70 0.75
N HIS A 341 -18.94 4.05 1.78
CA HIS A 341 -18.89 2.59 1.86
C HIS A 341 -20.30 2.00 1.96
N LYS A 342 -21.15 2.55 2.83
CA LYS A 342 -22.55 2.09 2.97
C LYS A 342 -23.40 2.33 1.71
N LEU A 343 -23.05 3.34 0.91
CA LEU A 343 -23.71 3.62 -0.37
C LEU A 343 -23.12 2.81 -1.55
N GLY A 344 -22.06 2.02 -1.34
CA GLY A 344 -21.37 1.29 -2.40
C GLY A 344 -20.59 2.18 -3.37
N VAL A 345 -20.24 3.40 -2.96
CA VAL A 345 -19.45 4.35 -3.77
C VAL A 345 -17.94 4.11 -3.61
N ILE A 346 -17.54 3.47 -2.50
CA ILE A 346 -16.20 2.92 -2.32
C ILE A 346 -16.37 1.46 -1.89
N ASP A 347 -15.42 0.62 -2.26
CA ASP A 347 -15.51 -0.82 -2.01
C ASP A 347 -14.69 -1.23 -0.78
N HIS A 348 -13.60 -0.53 -0.46
CA HIS A 348 -12.64 -1.00 0.54
C HIS A 348 -12.82 -0.29 1.87
N ILE A 349 -13.29 -1.03 2.89
CA ILE A 349 -13.33 -0.51 4.27
C ILE A 349 -11.94 -0.05 4.78
N GLY A 350 -10.85 -0.62 4.25
CA GLY A 350 -9.48 -0.20 4.54
C GLY A 350 -9.17 1.25 4.12
N ALA A 351 -9.98 1.86 3.24
CA ALA A 351 -9.81 3.24 2.83
C ALA A 351 -10.08 4.23 3.99
N LEU A 352 -10.77 3.79 5.04
CA LEU A 352 -11.06 4.58 6.24
C LEU A 352 -9.86 4.56 7.22
N SER A 353 -8.69 4.90 6.72
CA SER A 353 -7.43 4.93 7.47
C SER A 353 -7.10 6.35 7.88
N GLN A 354 -7.02 6.61 9.20
CA GLN A 354 -6.59 7.93 9.70
C GLN A 354 -5.17 8.29 9.25
N LEU A 355 -4.28 7.30 9.08
CA LEU A 355 -2.92 7.54 8.64
C LEU A 355 -2.92 8.03 7.19
N THR A 356 -3.64 7.33 6.31
CA THR A 356 -3.75 7.66 4.89
C THR A 356 -4.45 9.00 4.69
N PHE A 357 -5.49 9.31 5.48
CA PHE A 357 -6.08 10.65 5.49
C PHE A 357 -5.08 11.75 5.87
N LYS A 358 -4.20 11.52 6.84
CA LYS A 358 -3.15 12.49 7.22
C LYS A 358 -2.11 12.69 6.11
N ASN A 359 -1.75 11.62 5.41
CA ASN A 359 -0.84 11.68 4.27
C ASN A 359 -1.47 12.42 3.09
N ALA A 360 -2.74 12.16 2.78
CA ALA A 360 -3.51 12.87 1.76
C ALA A 360 -3.68 14.36 2.07
N MET A 361 -3.95 14.71 3.34
CA MET A 361 -3.95 16.12 3.78
C MET A 361 -2.58 16.77 3.58
N SER A 362 -1.50 16.07 3.91
CA SER A 362 -0.14 16.59 3.75
C SER A 362 0.20 16.81 2.28
N PHE A 363 -0.24 15.91 1.40
CA PHE A 363 -0.14 16.08 -0.06
C PHE A 363 -0.93 17.32 -0.53
N ALA A 364 -2.19 17.46 -0.10
CA ALA A 364 -3.00 18.63 -0.47
C ALA A 364 -2.40 19.95 0.06
N ASP A 365 -1.90 19.96 1.29
CA ASP A 365 -1.21 21.11 1.90
C ASP A 365 0.02 21.51 1.05
N GLU A 366 0.87 20.55 0.67
CA GLU A 366 2.12 20.78 -0.05
C GLU A 366 1.93 21.13 -1.54
N ASP A 367 1.13 20.36 -2.27
CA ASP A 367 1.06 20.42 -3.73
C ASP A 367 -0.09 21.30 -4.26
N ILE A 368 -1.10 21.58 -3.43
CA ILE A 368 -2.32 22.28 -3.86
C ILE A 368 -2.49 23.61 -3.13
N LEU A 369 -2.40 23.59 -1.80
CA LEU A 369 -2.75 24.72 -0.93
C LEU A 369 -1.58 25.70 -0.71
N ASN A 370 -0.33 25.24 -0.72
CA ASN A 370 0.86 26.10 -0.56
C ASN A 370 1.23 26.89 -1.84
N ALA A 371 0.48 26.74 -2.94
CA ALA A 371 0.60 27.56 -4.14
C ALA A 371 -0.11 28.92 -3.96
N GLN A 372 0.41 29.73 -3.02
CA GLN A 372 0.21 31.18 -2.72
C GLN A 372 -1.19 31.84 -2.76
N GLY A 373 -1.41 32.68 -1.73
CA GLY A 373 -2.20 33.92 -1.80
C GLY A 373 -3.53 33.96 -1.01
N ILE A 374 -3.83 35.12 -0.42
CA ILE A 374 -5.03 35.41 0.42
C ILE A 374 -6.18 35.99 -0.45
N SER A 375 -6.02 36.08 -1.78
CA SER A 375 -7.05 36.61 -2.67
C SER A 375 -8.23 35.64 -2.83
N GLU A 376 -9.43 36.16 -3.09
CA GLU A 376 -10.60 35.36 -3.50
C GLU A 376 -10.34 34.61 -4.83
N GLU A 377 -9.51 35.16 -5.72
CA GLU A 377 -9.08 34.49 -6.95
C GLU A 377 -8.21 33.24 -6.65
N ASP A 378 -7.32 33.33 -5.66
CA ASP A 378 -6.47 32.21 -5.23
C ASP A 378 -7.31 31.09 -4.61
N ARG A 379 -8.37 31.46 -3.89
CA ARG A 379 -9.33 30.52 -3.31
C ARG A 379 -10.13 29.78 -4.40
N SER A 380 -10.61 30.49 -5.41
CA SER A 380 -11.33 29.88 -6.54
C SER A 380 -10.45 28.88 -7.29
N ARG A 381 -9.21 29.28 -7.61
CA ARG A 381 -8.23 28.42 -8.30
C ARG A 381 -7.85 27.18 -7.48
N THR A 382 -7.77 27.32 -6.17
CA THR A 382 -7.53 26.20 -5.26
C THR A 382 -8.68 25.18 -5.29
N LEU A 383 -9.92 25.65 -5.25
CA LEU A 383 -11.11 24.78 -5.33
C LEU A 383 -11.19 24.08 -6.68
N GLU A 384 -10.84 24.77 -7.77
CA GLU A 384 -10.77 24.16 -9.10
C GLU A 384 -9.74 23.02 -9.15
N ARG A 385 -8.52 23.24 -8.63
CA ARG A 385 -7.48 22.20 -8.55
C ARG A 385 -7.90 21.01 -7.71
N LEU A 386 -8.55 21.24 -6.57
CA LEU A 386 -9.08 20.18 -5.72
C LEU A 386 -10.20 19.40 -6.42
N SER A 387 -11.06 20.08 -7.19
CA SER A 387 -12.11 19.45 -7.99
C SER A 387 -11.51 18.57 -9.08
N GLN A 388 -10.53 19.09 -9.85
CA GLN A 388 -9.81 18.34 -10.87
C GLN A 388 -9.09 17.12 -10.28
N LEU A 389 -8.42 17.28 -9.13
CA LEU A 389 -7.80 16.16 -8.43
C LEU A 389 -8.84 15.14 -7.98
N SER A 390 -9.94 15.58 -7.37
CA SER A 390 -11.02 14.70 -6.93
C SER A 390 -11.60 13.91 -8.09
N GLN A 391 -11.82 14.55 -9.24
CA GLN A 391 -12.32 13.90 -10.45
C GLN A 391 -11.30 12.89 -10.97
N ARG A 392 -10.03 13.25 -11.03
CA ARG A 392 -8.96 12.36 -11.53
C ARG A 392 -8.79 11.13 -10.66
N VAL A 393 -8.77 11.29 -9.34
CA VAL A 393 -8.65 10.16 -8.41
C VAL A 393 -9.89 9.26 -8.49
N TYR A 394 -11.07 9.84 -8.67
CA TYR A 394 -12.31 9.07 -8.86
C TYR A 394 -12.26 8.20 -10.11
N GLU A 395 -11.85 8.75 -11.25
CA GLU A 395 -11.70 8.00 -12.51
C GLU A 395 -10.72 6.84 -12.35
N LEU A 396 -9.59 7.09 -11.69
CA LEU A 396 -8.56 6.08 -11.45
C LEU A 396 -8.97 5.06 -10.37
N SER A 397 -10.00 5.31 -9.57
CA SER A 397 -10.50 4.36 -8.56
C SER A 397 -11.71 3.53 -9.05
N HIS A 398 -12.39 3.99 -10.10
CA HIS A 398 -13.58 3.35 -10.71
C HIS A 398 -13.27 2.80 -12.11
N TYR A 399 -12.08 2.22 -12.27
CA TYR A 399 -11.67 1.56 -13.49
C TYR A 399 -12.57 0.35 -13.82
N ARG A 400 -12.56 -0.06 -15.09
CA ARG A 400 -13.30 -1.26 -15.53
C ARG A 400 -12.62 -2.47 -14.90
N ALA A 401 -13.33 -3.18 -14.04
CA ALA A 401 -12.89 -4.40 -13.37
C ALA A 401 -13.95 -5.48 -13.52
#